data_AF-A0A6I4VV51-F1
#
_entry.id   AF-A0A6I4VV51-F1
#
_cell.length_a   1.000
_cell.length_b   1.000
_cell.length_c   1.000
_cell.angle_alpha   90.00
_cell.angle_beta   90.00
_cell.angle_gamma   90.00
#
_symmetry.space_group_name_H-M   'P 1'
#
loop_
_entity.id
_entity.type
_entity.pdbx_description
1 polymer ?
#
loop_
_entity_poly.entity_id
_entity_poly.type
_entity_poly.pdbx_seq_one_letter_code
_entity_poly.pdbx_strand_id
1 'polypeptide(L)'
;MSIEFEAKVIEINPEEVEKKIIQLGGSKVGKVLMKRYVYDINPQRRGHWIRLRDDGKQTTLTVKKIHNDGISGTEEEEVIVDDLEKTNALLCLIGFTPKAYQENERTSFVLNNAKLEIDHWPMIPAYLEIEADSKEGVIETAQLLGFREEQLTGENTVKIYARYGIDLDNRSDLRFS
;
A
#
# COMPACT_ATOMS: atom_id res chain seq x y z
N MET A 1 -7.13 5.87 15.85
CA MET A 1 -8.08 5.37 14.82
C MET A 1 -8.52 6.47 13.85
N SER A 2 -7.82 6.57 12.72
CA SER A 2 -8.25 7.28 11.50
C SER A 2 -8.86 6.27 10.53
N ILE A 3 -9.83 6.70 9.71
CA ILE A 3 -10.37 5.91 8.59
C ILE A 3 -9.67 6.42 7.33
N GLU A 4 -9.04 5.52 6.58
CA GLU A 4 -8.52 5.82 5.24
C GLU A 4 -9.65 5.62 4.20
N PHE A 5 -9.74 6.49 3.19
CA PHE A 5 -10.58 6.27 2.01
C PHE A 5 -9.69 6.06 0.80
N GLU A 6 -9.52 4.81 0.38
CA GLU A 6 -8.68 4.44 -0.75
C GLU A 6 -9.36 3.45 -1.70
N ALA A 7 -8.98 3.52 -2.98
CA ALA A 7 -9.28 2.48 -3.95
C ALA A 7 -8.13 2.32 -4.95
N LYS A 8 -8.08 1.17 -5.61
CA LYS A 8 -7.03 0.82 -6.57
C LYS A 8 -7.60 0.58 -7.95
N VAL A 9 -6.85 0.98 -8.97
CA VAL A 9 -7.01 0.55 -10.37
C VAL A 9 -5.83 -0.35 -10.70
N ILE A 10 -6.13 -1.61 -11.02
CA ILE A 10 -5.14 -2.66 -11.31
C ILE A 10 -4.80 -2.70 -12.81
N GLU A 11 -3.59 -3.20 -13.12
CA GLU A 11 -3.07 -3.37 -14.49
C GLU A 11 -3.02 -2.07 -15.30
N ILE A 12 -2.57 -0.99 -14.67
CA ILE A 12 -2.39 0.28 -15.36
C ILE A 12 -1.12 0.29 -16.21
N ASN A 13 -1.09 1.18 -17.20
CA ASN A 13 0.15 1.62 -17.82
C ASN A 13 0.72 2.82 -17.02
N PRO A 14 1.84 2.66 -16.29
CA PRO A 14 2.40 3.71 -15.44
C PRO A 14 2.71 5.01 -16.18
N GLU A 15 3.25 4.92 -17.39
CA GLU A 15 3.65 6.09 -18.17
C GLU A 15 2.44 6.88 -18.66
N GLU A 16 1.37 6.20 -19.06
CA GLU A 16 0.13 6.85 -19.50
C GLU A 16 -0.58 7.52 -18.33
N VAL A 17 -0.64 6.85 -17.17
CA VAL A 17 -1.24 7.41 -15.95
C VAL A 17 -0.42 8.60 -15.46
N GLU A 18 0.91 8.51 -15.39
CA GLU A 18 1.77 9.64 -15.01
C GLU A 18 1.54 10.83 -15.95
N LYS A 19 1.57 10.62 -17.27
CA LYS A 19 1.29 11.68 -18.25
C LYS A 19 -0.08 12.32 -18.03
N LYS A 20 -1.11 11.51 -17.75
CA LYS A 20 -2.47 11.99 -17.50
C LYS A 20 -2.56 12.84 -16.22
N ILE A 21 -1.93 12.41 -15.13
CA ILE A 21 -1.89 13.15 -13.87
C ILE A 21 -1.28 14.54 -14.09
N ILE A 22 -0.13 14.61 -14.77
CA ILE A 22 0.55 15.88 -15.04
C ILE A 22 -0.29 16.79 -15.96
N GLN A 23 -0.94 16.24 -16.99
CA GLN A 23 -1.83 17.00 -17.87
C GLN A 23 -3.02 17.62 -17.15
N LEU A 24 -3.49 16.98 -16.08
CA LEU A 24 -4.58 17.48 -15.23
C LEU A 24 -4.12 18.48 -14.17
N GLY A 25 -2.85 18.88 -14.18
CA GLY A 25 -2.26 19.81 -13.21
C GLY A 25 -1.77 19.14 -11.92
N GLY A 26 -1.70 17.81 -11.89
CA GLY A 26 -1.08 17.08 -10.79
C GLY A 26 0.43 17.29 -10.74
N SER A 27 1.02 17.07 -9.56
CA SER A 27 2.46 17.24 -9.33
C SER A 27 3.09 15.96 -8.81
N LYS A 28 4.30 15.64 -9.31
CA LYS A 28 5.10 14.50 -8.84
C LYS A 28 5.75 14.85 -7.52
N VAL A 29 5.51 14.03 -6.50
CA VAL A 29 6.08 14.18 -5.16
C VAL A 29 7.43 13.45 -5.07
N GLY A 30 7.56 12.28 -5.69
CA GLY A 30 8.80 11.52 -5.67
C GLY A 30 8.66 10.08 -6.15
N LYS A 31 9.78 9.36 -6.18
CA LYS A 31 9.85 7.93 -6.42
C LYS A 31 10.74 7.31 -5.35
N VAL A 32 10.29 6.23 -4.72
CA VAL A 32 10.99 5.57 -3.60
C VAL A 32 10.95 4.05 -3.75
N LEU A 33 12.00 3.38 -3.29
CA LEU A 33 11.96 1.93 -3.02
C LEU A 33 11.58 1.75 -1.55
N MET A 34 10.40 1.19 -1.30
CA MET A 34 9.95 0.88 0.05
C MET A 34 10.37 -0.53 0.44
N LYS A 35 10.63 -0.71 1.73
CA LYS A 35 11.01 -1.99 2.33
C LYS A 35 10.12 -2.25 3.53
N ARG A 36 9.70 -3.50 3.74
CA ARG A 36 8.89 -3.84 4.92
C ARG A 36 9.11 -5.25 5.41
N TYR A 37 9.02 -5.39 6.73
CA TYR A 37 8.76 -6.64 7.41
C TYR A 37 7.29 -6.74 7.77
N VAL A 38 6.73 -7.94 7.59
CA VAL A 38 5.37 -8.29 8.01
C VAL A 38 5.47 -9.33 9.11
N TYR A 39 4.68 -9.16 10.17
CA TYR A 39 4.58 -10.10 11.28
C TYR A 39 3.13 -10.40 11.58
N ASP A 40 2.86 -11.57 12.14
CA ASP A 40 1.59 -11.83 12.79
C ASP A 40 1.56 -11.13 14.16
N ILE A 41 0.35 -10.83 14.64
CA ILE A 41 0.17 -10.50 16.05
C ILE A 41 0.20 -11.77 16.92
N ASN A 42 0.50 -11.60 18.21
CA ASN A 42 0.49 -12.69 19.18
C ASN A 42 -0.46 -12.38 20.36
N PRO A 43 -1.51 -13.18 20.62
CA PRO A 43 -1.95 -14.33 19.83
C PRO A 43 -2.50 -13.92 18.47
N GLN A 44 -2.41 -14.82 17.48
CA GLN A 44 -2.93 -14.59 16.13
C GLN A 44 -4.43 -14.24 16.18
N ARG A 45 -4.84 -13.23 15.41
CA ARG A 45 -6.26 -12.92 15.17
C ARG A 45 -6.44 -12.61 13.69
N ARG A 46 -7.54 -13.11 13.14
CA ARG A 46 -7.89 -12.88 11.74
C ARG A 46 -7.97 -11.38 11.44
N GLY A 47 -7.43 -10.97 10.29
CA GLY A 47 -7.45 -9.57 9.83
C GLY A 47 -6.52 -8.65 10.61
N HIS A 48 -5.66 -9.16 11.51
CA HIS A 48 -4.70 -8.38 12.27
C HIS A 48 -3.27 -8.78 11.91
N TRP A 49 -2.40 -7.78 11.70
CA TRP A 49 -0.98 -8.01 11.49
C TRP A 49 -0.16 -6.79 11.89
N ILE A 50 1.15 -6.99 12.00
CA ILE A 50 2.13 -5.93 12.24
C ILE A 50 2.89 -5.68 10.94
N ARG A 51 3.11 -4.42 10.61
CA ARG A 51 3.97 -4.01 9.51
C ARG A 51 5.02 -3.04 10.05
N LEU A 52 6.28 -3.36 9.82
CA LEU A 52 7.39 -2.44 10.00
C LEU A 52 7.87 -2.03 8.61
N ARG A 53 7.75 -0.76 8.23
CA ARG A 53 8.00 -0.28 6.87
C ARG A 53 8.92 0.92 6.87
N ASP A 54 9.90 0.93 5.98
CA ASP A 54 10.59 2.12 5.53
C ASP A 54 9.98 2.54 4.18
N ASP A 55 9.44 3.75 4.13
CA ASP A 55 8.81 4.31 2.93
C ASP A 55 9.76 5.23 2.13
N GLY A 56 11.04 5.29 2.50
CA GLY A 56 12.06 6.17 1.90
C GLY A 56 12.06 7.59 2.48
N LYS A 57 11.09 7.96 3.31
CA LYS A 57 11.05 9.22 4.06
C LYS A 57 11.09 8.99 5.57
N GLN A 58 10.37 7.99 6.05
CA GLN A 58 10.28 7.61 7.45
C GLN A 58 10.14 6.10 7.59
N THR A 59 10.50 5.59 8.77
CA THR A 59 10.19 4.21 9.16
C THR A 59 9.00 4.22 10.11
N THR A 60 7.99 3.38 9.85
CA THR A 60 6.82 3.24 10.71
C THR A 60 6.60 1.80 11.15
N LEU A 61 6.14 1.65 12.41
CA LEU A 61 5.61 0.40 12.94
C LEU A 61 4.10 0.55 13.09
N THR A 62 3.36 -0.28 12.37
CA THR A 62 1.90 -0.24 12.30
C THR A 62 1.30 -1.57 12.76
N VAL A 63 0.22 -1.53 13.53
CA VAL A 63 -0.70 -2.66 13.70
C VAL A 63 -1.95 -2.38 12.87
N LYS A 64 -2.20 -3.18 11.83
CA LYS A 64 -3.40 -3.04 10.99
C LYS A 64 -4.51 -3.98 11.45
N LYS A 65 -5.76 -3.55 11.28
CA LYS A 65 -6.98 -4.32 11.51
C LYS A 65 -7.91 -4.14 10.31
N ILE A 66 -8.15 -5.22 9.56
CA ILE A 66 -9.07 -5.21 8.42
C ILE A 66 -10.44 -5.72 8.85
N HIS A 67 -11.46 -4.90 8.65
CA HIS A 67 -12.87 -5.22 8.84
C HIS A 67 -13.52 -5.75 7.55
N ASN A 68 -13.20 -5.14 6.40
CA ASN A 68 -13.71 -5.52 5.07
C ASN A 68 -12.83 -4.93 3.95
N ASP A 69 -13.13 -5.27 2.69
CA ASP A 69 -12.41 -4.75 1.49
C ASP A 69 -13.07 -3.51 0.87
N GLY A 70 -13.97 -2.86 1.60
CA GLY A 70 -14.52 -1.58 1.19
C GLY A 70 -13.50 -0.46 1.38
N ILE A 71 -13.77 0.68 0.75
CA ILE A 71 -12.92 1.88 0.76
C ILE A 71 -12.56 2.34 2.19
N SER A 72 -13.41 2.09 3.19
CA SER A 72 -13.23 2.43 4.61
C SER A 72 -13.01 1.21 5.51
N GLY A 73 -12.40 0.15 4.98
CA GLY A 73 -12.37 -1.18 5.59
C GLY A 73 -11.21 -1.44 6.58
N THR A 74 -10.28 -0.50 6.73
CA THR A 74 -9.03 -0.71 7.49
C THR A 74 -8.88 0.32 8.61
N GLU A 75 -8.60 -0.17 9.82
CA GLU A 75 -8.11 0.63 10.94
C GLU A 75 -6.62 0.37 11.17
N GLU A 76 -5.90 1.38 11.61
CA GLU A 76 -4.49 1.26 11.97
C GLU A 76 -4.14 2.07 13.22
N GLU A 77 -3.16 1.54 13.95
CA GLU A 77 -2.41 2.26 14.98
C GLU A 77 -0.94 2.27 14.54
N GLU A 78 -0.38 3.45 14.31
CA GLU A 78 0.94 3.65 13.70
C GLU A 78 1.81 4.56 14.56
N VAL A 79 3.10 4.24 14.64
CA VAL A 79 4.12 5.11 15.21
C VAL A 79 5.33 5.21 14.29
N ILE A 80 6.00 6.37 14.31
CA ILE A 80 7.30 6.57 13.66
C ILE A 80 8.37 5.95 14.55
N VAL A 81 9.32 5.25 13.93
CA VAL A 81 10.52 4.69 14.55
C VAL A 81 11.76 5.16 13.78
N ASP A 82 12.91 5.17 14.45
CA ASP A 82 14.11 5.79 13.88
C ASP A 82 14.84 4.94 12.84
N ASP A 83 14.72 3.61 12.90
CA ASP A 83 15.54 2.69 12.09
C ASP A 83 14.84 1.34 11.88
N LEU A 84 14.79 0.91 10.61
CA LEU A 84 14.13 -0.33 10.19
C LEU A 84 14.77 -1.58 10.80
N GLU A 85 16.09 -1.71 10.70
CA GLU A 85 16.81 -2.91 11.10
C GLU A 85 16.89 -3.04 12.62
N LYS A 86 17.11 -1.93 13.33
CA LYS A 86 17.10 -1.92 14.80
C LYS A 86 15.72 -2.25 15.34
N THR A 87 14.66 -1.72 14.74
CA THR A 87 13.28 -2.04 15.17
C THR A 87 12.94 -3.50 14.91
N ASN A 88 13.34 -4.04 13.75
CA ASN A 88 13.19 -5.47 13.47
C ASN A 88 13.95 -6.33 14.49
N ALA A 89 15.20 -5.97 14.82
CA ALA A 89 15.98 -6.68 15.84
C ALA A 89 15.32 -6.63 17.22
N LEU A 90 14.75 -5.48 17.62
CA LEU A 90 14.00 -5.33 18.87
C LEU A 90 12.75 -6.22 18.90
N LEU A 91 11.98 -6.27 17.81
CA LEU A 91 10.81 -7.15 17.68
C LEU A 91 11.22 -8.63 17.82
N CYS A 92 12.33 -9.02 17.20
CA CYS A 92 12.89 -10.36 17.34
C CYS A 92 13.28 -10.70 18.78
N LEU A 93 13.92 -9.76 19.50
CA LEU A 93 14.33 -9.96 20.90
C LEU A 93 13.13 -10.15 21.85
N ILE A 94 11.99 -9.53 21.56
CA ILE A 94 10.77 -9.68 22.36
C ILE A 94 9.87 -10.83 21.89
N GLY A 95 10.36 -11.68 20.98
CA GLY A 95 9.73 -12.95 20.62
C GLY A 95 8.86 -12.92 19.36
N PHE A 96 8.91 -11.87 18.54
CA PHE A 96 8.32 -11.89 17.20
C PHE A 96 9.32 -12.46 16.16
N THR A 97 8.83 -12.90 15.03
CA THR A 97 9.66 -13.28 13.88
C THR A 97 8.95 -12.79 12.62
N PRO A 98 9.64 -12.10 11.70
CA PRO A 98 8.98 -11.63 10.48
C PRO A 98 8.54 -12.84 9.65
N LYS A 99 7.26 -12.85 9.24
CA LYS A 99 6.73 -13.86 8.32
C LYS A 99 7.17 -13.59 6.88
N ALA A 100 7.39 -12.33 6.54
CA ALA A 100 7.83 -11.93 5.21
C ALA A 100 8.66 -10.64 5.23
N TYR A 101 9.58 -10.54 4.27
CA TYR A 101 10.20 -9.30 3.82
C TYR A 101 9.71 -8.97 2.40
N GLN A 102 9.35 -7.71 2.16
CA GLN A 102 8.78 -7.27 0.89
C GLN A 102 9.32 -5.92 0.45
N GLU A 103 9.47 -5.74 -0.87
CA GLU A 103 9.84 -4.49 -1.52
C GLU A 103 8.80 -4.09 -2.57
N ASN A 104 8.62 -2.78 -2.76
CA ASN A 104 7.92 -2.20 -3.91
C ASN A 104 8.51 -0.83 -4.25
N GLU A 105 8.44 -0.45 -5.53
CA GLU A 105 8.72 0.92 -5.94
C GLU A 105 7.41 1.69 -6.01
N ARG A 106 7.35 2.85 -5.36
CA ARG A 106 6.18 3.72 -5.37
C ARG A 106 6.55 5.07 -5.98
N THR A 107 5.73 5.53 -6.92
CA THR A 107 5.81 6.88 -7.48
C THR A 107 4.58 7.67 -7.06
N SER A 108 4.82 8.74 -6.30
CA SER A 108 3.77 9.51 -5.62
C SER A 108 3.46 10.79 -6.35
N PHE A 109 2.18 11.14 -6.42
CA PHE A 109 1.67 12.38 -6.99
C PHE A 109 0.57 12.97 -6.11
N VAL A 110 0.31 14.26 -6.29
CA VAL A 110 -0.87 14.95 -5.75
C VAL A 110 -1.67 15.56 -6.89
N LEU A 111 -2.99 15.36 -6.88
CA LEU A 111 -3.95 15.96 -7.81
C LEU A 111 -5.21 16.37 -7.05
N ASN A 112 -5.55 17.67 -7.04
CA ASN A 112 -6.75 18.19 -6.38
C ASN A 112 -6.94 17.69 -4.93
N ASN A 113 -5.85 17.67 -4.15
CA ASN A 113 -5.75 17.14 -2.77
C ASN A 113 -5.82 15.62 -2.62
N ALA A 114 -6.12 14.86 -3.67
CA ALA A 114 -5.97 13.41 -3.66
C ALA A 114 -4.50 13.02 -3.77
N LYS A 115 -4.11 11.99 -3.02
CA LYS A 115 -2.82 11.31 -3.19
C LYS A 115 -2.99 10.20 -4.21
N LEU A 116 -2.02 10.10 -5.10
CA LEU A 116 -2.00 9.14 -6.20
C LEU A 116 -0.67 8.39 -6.15
N GLU A 117 -0.74 7.08 -6.01
CA GLU A 117 0.42 6.24 -5.79
C GLU A 117 0.49 5.17 -6.87
N ILE A 118 1.42 5.32 -7.81
CA ILE A 118 1.71 4.29 -8.81
C ILE A 118 2.68 3.29 -8.20
N ASP A 119 2.17 2.09 -7.93
CA ASP A 119 2.87 1.03 -7.25
C ASP A 119 3.35 -0.05 -8.23
N HIS A 120 4.64 -0.33 -8.15
CA HIS A 120 5.28 -1.46 -8.82
C HIS A 120 5.71 -2.46 -7.76
N TRP A 121 5.19 -3.67 -7.88
CA TRP A 121 5.51 -4.77 -6.98
C TRP A 121 6.14 -5.92 -7.79
N PRO A 122 7.06 -6.72 -7.21
CA PRO A 122 7.63 -7.85 -7.94
C PRO A 122 6.56 -8.84 -8.39
N MET A 123 6.68 -9.37 -9.61
CA MET A 123 5.83 -10.43 -10.18
C MET A 123 4.40 -10.07 -10.58
N ILE A 124 3.93 -8.83 -10.36
CA ILE A 124 2.59 -8.39 -10.78
C ILE A 124 2.66 -7.08 -11.58
N PRO A 125 1.67 -6.80 -12.45
CA PRO A 125 1.54 -5.51 -13.11
C PRO A 125 1.39 -4.36 -12.10
N ALA A 126 1.78 -3.17 -12.53
CA ALA A 126 1.61 -1.97 -11.72
C ALA A 126 0.13 -1.65 -11.50
N TYR A 127 -0.16 -1.01 -10.37
CA TYR A 127 -1.49 -0.48 -10.06
C TYR A 127 -1.40 0.94 -9.54
N LEU A 128 -2.49 1.69 -9.69
CA LEU A 128 -2.66 3.01 -9.11
C LEU A 128 -3.51 2.89 -7.85
N GLU A 129 -3.01 3.37 -6.72
CA GLU A 129 -3.79 3.63 -5.51
C GLU A 129 -4.19 5.12 -5.47
N ILE A 130 -5.46 5.38 -5.18
CA ILE A 130 -6.07 6.70 -5.08
C ILE A 130 -6.60 6.85 -3.66
N GLU A 131 -6.10 7.84 -2.93
CA GLU A 131 -6.51 8.17 -1.57
C GLU A 131 -7.03 9.61 -1.51
N ALA A 132 -8.17 9.82 -0.85
CA ALA A 132 -8.77 11.14 -0.67
C ALA A 132 -9.48 11.25 0.69
N ASP A 133 -10.00 12.43 1.01
CA ASP A 133 -10.69 12.69 2.29
C ASP A 133 -12.09 12.03 2.38
N SER A 134 -12.62 11.51 1.27
CA SER A 134 -13.90 10.82 1.21
C SER A 134 -13.95 9.79 0.09
N LYS A 135 -14.93 8.89 0.17
CA LYS A 135 -15.24 7.93 -0.90
C LYS A 135 -15.55 8.65 -2.22
N GLU A 136 -16.34 9.72 -2.16
CA GLU A 136 -16.71 10.51 -3.34
C GLU A 136 -15.47 11.13 -3.98
N GLY A 137 -14.54 11.65 -3.19
CA GLY A 137 -13.27 12.20 -3.69
C GLY A 137 -12.40 11.18 -4.42
N VAL A 138 -12.37 9.93 -3.94
CA VAL A 138 -11.69 8.82 -4.63
C VAL A 138 -12.34 8.56 -6.00
N ILE A 139 -13.67 8.47 -6.05
CA ILE A 139 -14.41 8.20 -7.29
C ILE A 139 -14.25 9.34 -8.30
N GLU A 140 -14.39 10.59 -7.86
CA GLU A 140 -14.20 11.78 -8.71
C GLU A 140 -12.78 11.83 -9.28
N THR A 141 -11.76 11.56 -8.46
CA THR A 141 -10.36 11.51 -8.92
C THR A 141 -10.14 10.40 -9.94
N ALA A 142 -10.71 9.21 -9.72
CA ALA A 142 -10.66 8.12 -10.68
C ALA A 142 -11.30 8.49 -12.04
N GLN A 143 -12.46 9.14 -12.00
CA GLN A 143 -13.17 9.60 -13.20
C GLN A 143 -12.38 10.66 -13.97
N LEU A 144 -11.72 11.60 -13.28
CA LEU A 144 -10.83 12.59 -13.92
C LEU A 144 -9.67 11.91 -14.67
N LEU A 145 -9.15 10.83 -14.12
CA LEU A 145 -8.09 10.01 -14.74
C LEU A 145 -8.60 9.10 -15.87
N GLY A 146 -9.93 9.03 -16.06
CA GLY A 146 -10.57 8.24 -17.12
C GLY A 146 -10.95 6.82 -16.70
N PHE A 147 -10.94 6.51 -15.40
CA PHE A 147 -11.37 5.23 -14.87
C PHE A 147 -12.83 5.29 -14.41
N ARG A 148 -13.55 4.18 -14.59
CA ARG A 148 -14.93 4.05 -14.10
C ARG A 148 -14.94 3.46 -12.69
N GLU A 149 -16.01 3.71 -11.94
CA GLU A 149 -16.16 3.19 -10.57
C GLU A 149 -16.06 1.66 -10.52
N GLU A 150 -16.53 0.95 -11.54
CA GLU A 150 -16.46 -0.53 -11.58
C GLU A 150 -15.05 -1.07 -11.78
N GLN A 151 -14.08 -0.23 -12.13
CA GLN A 151 -12.66 -0.57 -12.22
C GLN A 151 -11.94 -0.38 -10.88
N LEU A 152 -12.59 0.24 -9.90
CA LEU A 152 -12.04 0.45 -8.57
C LEU A 152 -12.22 -0.79 -7.71
N THR A 153 -11.19 -1.11 -6.94
CA THR A 153 -11.23 -2.15 -5.93
C THR A 153 -10.59 -1.68 -4.63
N GLY A 154 -11.19 -2.04 -3.49
CA GLY A 154 -10.58 -1.87 -2.16
C GLY A 154 -9.76 -3.09 -1.73
N GLU A 155 -9.45 -4.00 -2.66
CA GLU A 155 -8.60 -5.15 -2.39
C GLU A 155 -7.19 -4.76 -1.93
N ASN A 156 -6.74 -5.37 -0.85
CA ASN A 156 -5.37 -5.24 -0.40
C ASN A 156 -4.38 -6.00 -1.31
N THR A 157 -3.09 -5.75 -1.12
CA THR A 157 -2.03 -6.35 -1.92
C THR A 157 -2.07 -7.89 -1.93
N VAL A 158 -2.42 -8.56 -0.83
CA VAL A 158 -2.52 -10.04 -0.79
C VAL A 158 -3.56 -10.54 -1.79
N LYS A 159 -4.73 -9.89 -1.86
CA LYS A 159 -5.79 -10.24 -2.83
C LYS A 159 -5.40 -9.93 -4.26
N ILE A 160 -4.69 -8.83 -4.49
CA ILE A 160 -4.16 -8.50 -5.82
C ILE A 160 -3.21 -9.60 -6.30
N TYR A 161 -2.26 -10.07 -5.47
CA TYR A 161 -1.38 -11.18 -5.82
C TYR A 161 -2.15 -12.49 -6.11
N ALA A 162 -3.22 -12.77 -5.35
CA ALA A 162 -4.04 -13.95 -5.56
C ALA A 162 -4.72 -13.97 -6.94
N ARG A 163 -5.02 -12.81 -7.54
CA ARG A 163 -5.53 -12.70 -8.93
C ARG A 163 -4.55 -13.28 -9.96
N TYR A 164 -3.26 -13.25 -9.66
CA TYR A 164 -2.19 -13.78 -10.49
C TYR A 164 -1.76 -15.19 -10.07
N GLY A 165 -2.53 -15.86 -9.19
CA GLY A 165 -2.22 -17.20 -8.70
C GLY A 165 -1.02 -17.26 -7.76
N ILE A 166 -0.63 -16.13 -7.15
CA ILE A 166 0.49 -16.05 -6.22
C ILE A 166 -0.04 -15.96 -4.79
N ASP A 167 0.37 -16.90 -3.95
CA ASP A 167 0.11 -16.85 -2.51
C ASP A 167 1.18 -16.00 -1.81
N LEU A 168 0.82 -14.74 -1.54
CA LEU A 168 1.73 -13.80 -0.90
C LEU A 168 1.99 -14.12 0.58
N ASP A 169 1.02 -14.71 1.29
CA ASP A 169 1.16 -15.02 2.71
C ASP A 169 2.17 -16.15 2.96
N ASN A 170 2.32 -17.06 2.01
CA ASN A 170 3.31 -18.15 2.06
C ASN A 170 4.66 -17.79 1.42
N ARG A 171 4.89 -16.52 1.09
CA ARG A 171 6.15 -16.04 0.50
C ARG A 171 6.93 -15.20 1.50
N SER A 172 8.01 -15.76 2.03
CA SER A 172 8.85 -15.11 3.03
C SER A 172 9.75 -13.99 2.47
N ASP A 173 10.01 -13.98 1.16
CA ASP A 173 10.85 -12.98 0.52
C ASP A 173 10.28 -12.55 -0.85
N LEU A 174 10.04 -11.25 -0.98
CA LEU A 174 9.53 -10.62 -2.18
C LEU A 174 10.35 -9.37 -2.50
N ARG A 175 11.37 -9.52 -3.35
CA ARG A 175 12.27 -8.44 -3.80
C ARG A 175 12.27 -8.34 -5.32
N PHE A 176 12.72 -7.20 -5.84
CA PHE A 176 13.06 -7.08 -7.25
C PHE A 176 14.27 -7.97 -7.56
N SER A 177 14.23 -8.64 -8.72
CA SER A 177 15.32 -9.47 -9.24
C SER A 177 16.40 -8.65 -9.92
#